data_AF-A0A3D1VLM8-F1
#
_entry.id   AF-A0A3D1VLM8-F1
#
_cell.length_a   1.000
_cell.length_b   1.000
_cell.length_c   1.000
_cell.angle_alpha   90.00
_cell.angle_beta   90.00
_cell.angle_gamma   90.00
#
_symmetry.space_group_name_H-M   'P 1'
#
loop_
_entity.id
_entity.type
_entity.pdbx_description
1 polymer ?
#
loop_
_entity_poly.entity_id
_entity_poly.type
_entity_poly.pdbx_seq_one_letter_code
_entity_poly.pdbx_strand_id
1 'polypeptide(L)'
;MRLDVRIASLYPYSRSKSAAMVAAGYVWVNGKRITKAAEPVTEHDLITIEENPLEKYVSRGGLKLEKALEVFRVPVEHATVLDVGASTGGFTDCLLKHGAKQVIALDV
;
A
#
# COMPACT_ATOMS: atom_id res chain seq x y z
N MET A 1 -18.07 -11.90 13.80
CA MET A 1 -17.38 -10.59 13.94
C MET A 1 -17.37 -9.85 12.61
N ARG A 2 -17.02 -8.56 12.56
CA ARG A 2 -16.95 -7.82 11.29
C ARG A 2 -15.68 -8.18 10.51
N LEU A 3 -15.77 -8.25 9.18
CA LEU A 3 -14.65 -8.58 8.30
C LEU A 3 -13.46 -7.61 8.46
N ASP A 4 -13.70 -6.30 8.50
CA ASP A 4 -12.64 -5.28 8.70
C ASP A 4 -11.84 -5.49 9.99
N VAL A 5 -12.52 -5.83 11.08
CA VAL A 5 -11.91 -6.14 12.38
C VAL A 5 -11.14 -7.46 12.33
N ARG A 6 -11.71 -8.50 11.69
CA ARG A 6 -11.02 -9.80 11.55
C ARG A 6 -9.72 -9.65 10.77
N ILE A 7 -9.72 -8.94 9.65
CA ILE A 7 -8.51 -8.67 8.86
C ILE A 7 -7.47 -7.93 9.71
N ALA A 8 -7.86 -6.88 10.42
CA ALA A 8 -6.94 -6.12 11.27
C ALA A 8 -6.36 -6.96 12.44
N SER A 9 -7.02 -8.05 12.84
CA SER A 9 -6.50 -9.00 13.83
C SER A 9 -5.55 -10.06 13.25
N LEU A 10 -5.62 -10.33 11.95
CA LEU A 10 -4.83 -11.35 11.25
C LEU A 10 -3.59 -10.77 10.55
N TYR A 11 -3.65 -9.51 10.14
CA TYR A 11 -2.62 -8.83 9.34
C TYR A 11 -2.16 -7.56 10.06
N PRO A 12 -0.93 -7.07 9.80
CA PRO A 12 -0.42 -5.82 10.37
C PRO A 12 -1.06 -4.58 9.70
N TYR A 13 -2.38 -4.58 9.55
CA TYR A 13 -3.17 -3.53 8.95
C TYR A 13 -4.03 -2.84 9.99
N SER A 14 -4.19 -1.52 9.87
CA SER A 14 -5.18 -0.82 10.65
C SER A 14 -6.59 -1.22 10.21
N ARG A 15 -7.58 -1.09 11.09
CA ARG A 15 -8.99 -1.33 10.74
C ARG A 15 -9.43 -0.51 9.52
N SER A 16 -8.99 0.74 9.44
CA SER A 16 -9.30 1.64 8.32
C SER A 16 -8.70 1.12 7.00
N LYS A 17 -7.47 0.61 7.04
CA LYS A 17 -6.82 -0.02 5.89
C LYS A 17 -7.58 -1.28 5.47
N SER A 18 -7.90 -2.16 6.41
CA SER A 18 -8.71 -3.36 6.15
C SER A 18 -10.05 -3.02 5.48
N ALA A 19 -10.76 -2.02 5.99
CA ALA A 19 -12.03 -1.58 5.39
C ALA A 19 -11.85 -1.03 3.96
N ALA A 20 -10.76 -0.29 3.71
CA ALA A 20 -10.44 0.20 2.37
C ALA A 20 -10.11 -0.93 1.39
N MET A 21 -9.38 -1.97 1.83
CA MET A 21 -9.09 -3.14 1.00
C MET A 21 -10.35 -3.92 0.64
N VAL A 22 -11.26 -4.10 1.60
CA VAL A 22 -12.57 -4.71 1.35
C VAL A 22 -13.35 -3.86 0.35
N ALA A 23 -13.48 -2.55 0.58
CA ALA A 23 -14.23 -1.66 -0.33
C ALA A 23 -13.65 -1.61 -1.75
N ALA A 24 -12.33 -1.69 -1.89
CA ALA A 24 -11.65 -1.75 -3.18
C ALA A 24 -11.71 -3.14 -3.84
N GLY A 25 -12.32 -4.12 -3.17
CA GLY A 25 -12.59 -5.45 -3.68
C GLY A 25 -11.45 -6.44 -3.51
N TYR A 26 -10.34 -6.11 -2.86
CA TYR A 26 -9.16 -7.01 -2.76
C TYR A 26 -9.33 -8.17 -1.78
N VAL A 27 -10.49 -8.31 -1.13
CA VAL A 27 -10.70 -9.31 -0.10
C VAL A 27 -11.68 -10.37 -0.57
N TRP A 28 -11.30 -11.62 -0.35
CA TRP A 28 -12.12 -12.80 -0.60
C TRP A 28 -12.39 -13.54 0.71
N VAL A 29 -13.61 -14.06 0.83
CA VAL A 29 -14.05 -14.90 1.94
C VAL A 29 -14.65 -16.17 1.35
N ASN A 30 -14.08 -17.34 1.67
CA ASN A 30 -14.51 -18.64 1.14
C ASN A 30 -14.67 -18.66 -0.39
N GLY A 31 -13.72 -18.05 -1.12
CA GLY A 31 -13.74 -17.98 -2.58
C GLY A 31 -14.73 -16.97 -3.18
N LYS A 32 -15.38 -16.12 -2.37
CA LYS A 32 -16.24 -15.02 -2.85
C LYS A 32 -15.63 -13.66 -2.55
N ARG A 33 -15.62 -12.76 -3.54
CA ARG A 33 -15.16 -11.38 -3.36
C ARG A 33 -16.17 -10.60 -2.51
N ILE A 34 -15.68 -9.95 -1.46
CA ILE A 34 -16.50 -9.16 -0.53
C ILE A 34 -16.11 -7.69 -0.65
N THR A 35 -17.10 -6.82 -0.78
CA THR A 35 -16.92 -5.35 -0.86
C THR A 35 -17.47 -4.59 0.34
N LYS A 36 -18.13 -5.30 1.27
CA LYS A 36 -18.72 -4.72 2.49
C LYS A 36 -17.83 -4.99 3.70
N ALA A 37 -17.18 -3.95 4.22
CA ALA A 37 -16.30 -4.05 5.40
C ALA A 37 -16.99 -4.63 6.66
N ALA A 38 -18.30 -4.41 6.77
CA ALA A 38 -19.13 -4.88 7.88
C ALA A 38 -19.66 -6.31 7.69
N GLU A 39 -19.26 -7.02 6.64
CA GLU A 39 -19.72 -8.39 6.38
C GLU A 39 -19.45 -9.28 7.60
N PRO A 40 -20.45 -10.04 8.10
CA PRO A 40 -20.24 -10.93 9.22
C PRO A 40 -19.41 -12.14 8.80
N VAL A 41 -18.34 -12.39 9.55
CA VAL A 41 -17.46 -13.56 9.38
C VAL A 41 -17.20 -14.26 10.73
N THR A 42 -16.83 -15.53 10.64
CA THR A 42 -16.47 -16.44 11.73
C THR A 42 -14.98 -16.73 11.71
N GLU A 43 -14.47 -17.41 12.74
CA GLU A 43 -13.07 -17.82 12.81
C GLU A 43 -12.70 -18.93 11.83
N HIS A 44 -13.71 -19.65 11.31
CA HIS A 44 -13.55 -20.74 10.35
C HIS A 44 -13.58 -20.28 8.89
N ASP A 45 -13.95 -19.02 8.64
CA ASP A 45 -13.97 -18.49 7.29
C ASP A 45 -12.54 -18.28 6.76
N LEU A 46 -12.28 -18.77 5.56
CA LEU A 46 -11.01 -18.57 4.87
C LEU A 46 -10.99 -17.17 4.25
N ILE A 47 -10.12 -16.31 4.78
CA ILE A 47 -9.93 -14.95 4.28
C ILE A 47 -8.64 -14.91 3.46
N THR A 48 -8.73 -14.50 2.21
CA THR A 48 -7.57 -14.25 1.35
C THR A 48 -7.61 -12.84 0.82
N ILE A 49 -6.45 -12.18 0.80
CA ILE A 49 -6.29 -10.81 0.36
C ILE A 49 -5.41 -10.83 -0.90
N GLU A 50 -5.94 -10.30 -2.00
CA GLU A 50 -5.16 -10.08 -3.22
C GLU A 50 -4.05 -9.05 -2.95
N GLU A 51 -2.87 -9.25 -3.52
CA GLU A 51 -1.84 -8.21 -3.54
C GLU A 51 -2.44 -6.94 -4.17
N ASN A 52 -2.54 -5.91 -3.35
CA ASN A 52 -3.09 -4.64 -3.75
C ASN A 52 -1.97 -3.79 -4.35
N PRO A 53 -2.02 -3.42 -5.64
CA PRO A 53 -1.01 -2.55 -6.26
C PRO A 53 -0.92 -1.18 -5.56
N LEU A 54 -1.99 -0.75 -4.86
CA LEU A 54 -2.00 0.47 -4.05
C LEU A 54 -1.09 0.39 -2.82
N GLU A 55 -0.56 -0.78 -2.46
CA GLU A 55 0.32 -0.99 -1.30
C GLU A 55 1.81 -1.04 -1.65
N LYS A 56 2.16 -0.91 -2.94
CA LYS A 56 3.58 -0.88 -3.33
C LYS A 56 4.31 0.30 -2.68
N TYR A 57 3.61 1.41 -2.47
CA TYR A 57 4.14 2.62 -1.83
C TYR A 57 3.18 3.19 -0.78
N VAL A 58 3.71 3.92 0.20
CA VAL A 58 2.90 4.57 1.26
C VAL A 58 1.84 5.57 0.75
N SER A 59 1.96 6.02 -0.50
CA SER A 59 0.90 6.76 -1.18
C SER A 59 0.91 6.46 -2.69
N ARG A 60 -0.22 6.76 -3.35
CA ARG A 60 -0.35 6.65 -4.82
C ARG A 60 0.67 7.49 -5.58
N GLY A 61 1.30 8.47 -4.93
CA GLY A 61 2.40 9.24 -5.50
C GLY A 61 3.55 8.34 -5.97
N GLY A 62 3.94 7.33 -5.17
CA GLY A 62 5.07 6.46 -5.52
C GLY A 62 4.94 5.77 -6.88
N LEU A 63 3.71 5.37 -7.26
CA LEU A 63 3.45 4.77 -8.57
C LEU A 63 3.73 5.73 -9.74
N LYS A 64 3.58 7.05 -9.53
CA LYS A 64 3.91 8.06 -10.55
C LYS A 64 5.42 8.16 -10.73
N LEU A 65 6.17 8.20 -9.64
CA LEU A 65 7.63 8.29 -9.69
C LEU A 65 8.24 7.01 -10.26
N GLU A 66 7.77 5.84 -9.83
CA GLU A 66 8.17 4.55 -10.40
C GLU A 66 8.04 4.57 -11.92
N LYS A 67 6.88 5.02 -12.43
CA LYS A 67 6.68 5.08 -13.88
C LYS A 67 7.67 6.02 -14.56
N ALA A 68 7.99 7.14 -13.93
CA ALA A 68 8.99 8.07 -14.43
C ALA A 68 10.40 7.45 -14.43
N LEU A 69 10.81 6.75 -13.38
CA LEU A 69 12.11 6.07 -13.30
C LEU A 69 12.25 5.02 -14.41
N GLU A 70 11.21 4.23 -14.67
CA GLU A 70 11.17 3.25 -15.76
C GLU A 70 11.31 3.90 -17.14
N VAL A 71 10.49 4.93 -17.41
CA VAL A 71 10.40 5.56 -18.74
C VAL A 71 11.65 6.36 -19.06
N PHE A 72 12.12 7.16 -18.10
CA PHE A 72 13.27 8.04 -18.29
C PHE A 72 14.61 7.36 -17.97
N ARG A 73 14.59 6.14 -17.43
CA ARG A 73 15.78 5.35 -17.05
C ARG A 73 16.74 6.14 -16.17
N VAL A 74 16.19 6.81 -15.16
CA VAL A 74 16.96 7.61 -14.21
C VAL A 74 17.54 6.68 -13.14
N PRO A 75 18.87 6.53 -13.03
CA PRO A 75 19.47 5.70 -12.00
C PRO A 75 19.35 6.41 -10.65
N VAL A 76 18.82 5.70 -9.64
CA VAL A 76 18.72 6.21 -8.27
C VAL A 76 19.45 5.33 -7.26
N GLU A 77 19.94 4.16 -7.68
CA GLU A 77 20.70 3.26 -6.81
C GLU A 77 21.95 3.95 -6.27
N HIS A 78 22.15 3.85 -4.97
CA HIS A 78 23.20 4.51 -4.18
C HIS A 78 23.23 6.05 -4.21
N ALA A 79 22.26 6.69 -4.85
CA ALA A 79 22.19 8.15 -4.92
C ALA A 79 21.71 8.78 -3.60
N THR A 80 22.14 10.02 -3.35
CA THR A 80 21.48 10.93 -2.40
C THR A 80 20.49 11.78 -3.18
N VAL A 81 19.21 11.72 -2.82
CA VAL A 81 18.11 12.37 -3.55
C VAL A 81 17.40 13.38 -2.65
N LEU A 82 17.01 14.54 -3.20
CA LEU A 82 16.14 15.51 -2.54
C LEU A 82 14.70 15.31 -3.05
N ASP A 83 13.78 14.94 -2.17
CA ASP A 83 12.34 14.83 -2.45
C ASP A 83 11.64 16.11 -1.97
N VAL A 84 11.25 16.97 -2.90
CA VAL A 84 10.62 18.27 -2.59
C VAL A 84 9.10 18.14 -2.67
N GLY A 85 8.41 18.42 -1.56
CA GLY A 85 6.97 18.18 -1.41
C GLY A 85 6.66 16.72 -1.09
N ALA A 86 7.46 16.12 -0.20
CA ALA A 86 7.41 14.69 0.12
C ALA A 86 6.02 14.20 0.59
N SER A 87 5.24 15.06 1.24
CA SER A 87 3.90 14.87 1.77
C SER A 87 3.83 13.62 2.65
N THR A 88 2.97 12.65 2.33
CA THR A 88 2.91 11.35 3.02
C THR A 88 4.14 10.45 2.75
N GLY A 89 5.04 10.84 1.84
CA GLY A 89 6.30 10.15 1.56
C GLY A 89 6.26 9.15 0.40
N GLY A 90 5.28 9.26 -0.51
CA GLY A 90 5.11 8.28 -1.60
C GLY A 90 6.32 8.20 -2.55
N PHE A 91 6.91 9.36 -2.88
CA PHE A 91 8.12 9.43 -3.70
C PHE A 91 9.34 8.96 -2.93
N THR A 92 9.52 9.43 -1.70
CA THR A 92 10.56 8.95 -0.78
C THR A 92 10.59 7.42 -0.64
N ASP A 93 9.45 6.78 -0.38
CA ASP A 93 9.37 5.30 -0.28
C ASP A 93 9.73 4.62 -1.61
N CYS A 94 9.29 5.18 -2.73
CA CYS A 94 9.68 4.71 -4.06
C CYS A 94 11.19 4.78 -4.30
N LEU A 95 11.84 5.90 -3.97
CA LEU A 95 13.28 6.09 -4.14
C LEU A 95 14.09 5.11 -3.28
N LEU A 96 13.72 4.94 -2.01
CA LEU A 96 14.39 4.03 -1.10
C LEU A 96 14.26 2.56 -1.56
N LYS A 97 13.06 2.14 -2.00
CA LYS A 97 12.85 0.80 -2.56
C LYS A 97 13.60 0.54 -3.86
N HIS A 98 13.90 1.60 -4.62
CA HIS A 98 14.76 1.54 -5.82
C HIS A 98 16.26 1.70 -5.52
N GLY A 99 16.66 1.66 -4.24
CA GLY A 99 18.07 1.59 -3.84
C GLY A 99 18.75 2.94 -3.60
N ALA A 100 18.01 4.05 -3.53
CA ALA A 100 18.59 5.32 -3.10
C ALA A 100 19.28 5.17 -1.74
N LYS A 101 20.52 5.64 -1.63
CA LYS A 101 21.31 5.55 -0.39
C LYS A 101 20.71 6.44 0.70
N GLN A 102 20.22 7.60 0.30
CA GLN A 102 19.65 8.59 1.20
C GLN A 102 18.61 9.42 0.46
N VAL A 103 17.50 9.70 1.13
CA VAL A 103 16.49 10.65 0.63
C VAL A 103 16.32 11.74 1.68
N ILE A 104 16.54 12.99 1.26
CA ILE A 104 16.23 14.19 2.04
C ILE A 104 14.80 14.56 1.67
N ALA A 105 13.85 14.28 2.55
CA ALA A 105 12.45 14.62 2.37
C ALA A 105 12.19 16.04 2.89
N LEU A 106 11.88 16.97 1.98
CA LEU A 106 11.59 18.37 2.27
C LEU A 106 10.09 18.65 2.08
N ASP A 107 9.44 19.23 3.08
CA ASP A 107 8.04 19.67 3.04
C ASP A 107 7.83 20.95 3.89
N VAL A 108 6.65 21.58 3.78
CA VAL A 108 6.28 22.87 4.42
C VAL A 108 5.45 22.71 5.69
#